data_AF-A0A497G685-F1
#
_entry.id   AF-A0A497G685-F1
#
_cell.length_a   1.000
_cell.length_b   1.000
_cell.length_c   1.000
_cell.angle_alpha   90.00
_cell.angle_beta   90.00
_cell.angle_gamma   90.00
#
_symmetry.space_group_name_H-M   'P 1'
#
loop_
_entity.id
_entity.type
_entity.pdbx_description
1 polymer ?
#
loop_
_entity_poly.entity_id
_entity_poly.type
_entity_poly.pdbx_seq_one_letter_code
_entity_poly.pdbx_strand_id
1 'polypeptide(L)'
;MTFTDILPLLFPLFQFFKKNTWNIKYKRLFGLVSYFFLILWATFAIYYELLEKDFVNVILLTLMILFVSYLLYKNPRMLERRFIVNTISIAVLIYFPAKLFDSFIGTLTNATAYFAYLLSKNLVANINFEYTVINSWEYSYKFTFACTGLQSIALVISPILAADFRKYWKKALGVSVLIYLLNMVRSVGVIYGVEVLDIDYYLLHTLVMKFFSIVVIIIIFYYVLSTTKELAEELKGMINEAIKTLF
;
A
#
# COMPACT_ATOMS: atom_id res chain seq x y z
N MET A 1 -9.06 6.04 15.35
CA MET A 1 -8.45 4.76 15.77
C MET A 1 -9.51 3.67 15.97
N THR A 2 -9.57 2.64 15.13
CA THR A 2 -10.43 1.47 15.35
C THR A 2 -9.60 0.28 15.81
N PHE A 3 -10.15 -0.57 16.70
CA PHE A 3 -9.48 -1.81 17.17
C PHE A 3 -8.98 -2.69 16.00
N THR A 4 -9.65 -2.62 14.86
CA THR A 4 -9.31 -3.34 13.64
C THR A 4 -7.91 -3.00 13.10
N ASP A 5 -7.41 -1.78 13.29
CA ASP A 5 -6.09 -1.36 12.76
C ASP A 5 -4.90 -1.95 13.52
N ILE A 6 -5.14 -2.51 14.71
CA ILE A 6 -4.10 -3.20 15.51
C ILE A 6 -3.91 -4.64 15.00
N LEU A 7 -4.93 -5.27 14.43
CA LEU A 7 -4.90 -6.69 14.05
C LEU A 7 -3.73 -7.03 13.12
N PRO A 8 -3.42 -6.24 12.07
CA PRO A 8 -2.31 -6.54 11.17
C PRO A 8 -0.96 -6.50 11.87
N LEU A 9 -0.77 -5.63 12.87
CA LEU A 9 0.47 -5.53 13.64
C LEU A 9 0.77 -6.80 14.45
N LEU A 10 -0.25 -7.63 14.71
CA LEU A 10 -0.06 -8.93 15.34
C LEU A 10 0.68 -9.91 14.41
N PHE A 11 0.60 -9.74 13.08
CA PHE A 11 1.32 -10.61 12.14
C PHE A 11 2.83 -10.61 12.37
N PRO A 12 3.56 -9.47 12.26
CA PRO A 12 5.00 -9.45 12.48
C PRO A 12 5.37 -9.87 13.92
N LEU A 13 4.51 -9.56 14.90
CA LEU A 13 4.72 -9.97 16.30
C LEU A 13 4.69 -11.50 16.46
N PHE A 14 3.68 -12.18 15.93
CA PHE A 14 3.60 -13.63 16.00
C PHE A 14 4.67 -14.32 15.15
N GLN A 15 5.09 -13.72 14.04
CA GLN A 15 6.23 -14.21 13.26
C GLN A 15 7.57 -14.08 14.01
N PHE A 16 7.73 -13.01 14.81
CA PHE A 16 8.86 -12.88 15.73
C PHE A 16 8.87 -13.99 16.78
N PHE A 17 7.74 -14.26 17.44
CA PHE A 17 7.64 -15.37 18.40
C PHE A 17 7.88 -16.73 17.75
N LYS A 18 7.35 -16.97 16.54
CA LYS A 18 7.62 -18.18 15.75
C LYS A 18 9.12 -18.39 15.55
N LYS A 19 9.85 -17.34 15.20
CA LYS A 19 11.31 -17.39 14.97
C LYS A 19 12.08 -17.72 16.24
N ASN A 20 11.67 -17.16 17.39
CA ASN A 20 12.41 -17.26 18.65
C ASN A 20 12.04 -18.50 19.51
N THR A 21 11.02 -19.25 19.12
CA THR A 21 10.57 -20.43 19.87
C THR A 21 11.31 -21.68 19.42
N TRP A 22 11.74 -22.54 20.35
CA TRP A 22 12.46 -23.78 20.04
C TRP A 22 11.53 -24.98 19.78
N ASN A 23 10.31 -24.93 20.31
CA ASN A 23 9.32 -26.00 20.22
C ASN A 23 8.53 -25.95 18.89
N ILE A 24 8.57 -27.06 18.15
CA ILE A 24 7.96 -27.22 16.81
C ILE A 24 6.44 -26.98 16.81
N LYS A 25 5.72 -27.42 17.86
CA LYS A 25 4.27 -27.24 17.97
C LYS A 25 3.91 -25.75 18.04
N TYR A 26 4.62 -24.99 18.87
CA TYR A 26 4.41 -23.55 18.99
C TYR A 26 4.83 -22.79 17.72
N LYS A 27 5.88 -23.23 17.00
CA LYS A 27 6.24 -22.64 15.69
C LYS A 27 5.09 -22.70 14.69
N ARG A 28 4.43 -23.86 14.56
CA ARG A 28 3.28 -24.02 13.65
C ARG A 28 2.09 -23.18 14.10
N LEU A 29 1.79 -23.19 15.41
CA LEU A 29 0.70 -22.41 15.98
C LEU A 29 0.88 -20.91 15.71
N PHE A 30 2.04 -20.34 16.02
CA PHE A 30 2.31 -18.92 15.78
C PHE A 30 2.25 -18.54 14.29
N GLY A 31 2.67 -19.45 13.41
CA GLY A 31 2.49 -19.27 11.96
C GLY A 31 1.02 -19.12 11.58
N LEU A 32 0.17 -20.08 11.97
CA LEU A 32 -1.27 -20.05 11.66
C LEU A 32 -1.98 -18.84 12.29
N VAL A 33 -1.67 -18.55 13.57
CA VAL A 33 -2.25 -17.41 14.30
C VAL A 33 -1.92 -16.08 13.62
N SER A 34 -0.69 -15.92 13.12
CA SER A 34 -0.31 -14.70 12.39
C SER A 34 -1.19 -14.47 11.15
N TYR A 35 -1.40 -15.49 10.32
CA TYR A 35 -2.22 -15.40 9.12
C TYR A 35 -3.71 -15.24 9.44
N PHE A 36 -4.18 -15.85 10.53
CA PHE A 36 -5.54 -15.66 11.02
C PHE A 36 -5.83 -14.17 11.29
N PHE A 37 -4.92 -13.44 11.95
CA PHE A 37 -5.11 -12.02 12.21
C PHE A 37 -5.13 -11.15 10.94
N LEU A 38 -4.33 -11.49 9.93
CA LEU A 38 -4.39 -10.80 8.63
C LEU A 38 -5.70 -11.05 7.90
N ILE A 39 -6.17 -12.30 7.87
CA ILE A 39 -7.45 -12.66 7.23
C ILE A 39 -8.60 -11.98 7.98
N LEU A 40 -8.58 -12.01 9.32
CA LEU A 40 -9.60 -11.36 10.15
C LEU A 40 -9.65 -9.85 9.87
N TRP A 41 -8.50 -9.19 9.79
CA TRP A 41 -8.43 -7.78 9.39
C TRP A 41 -9.00 -7.55 8.00
N ALA A 42 -8.60 -8.37 7.02
CA ALA A 42 -9.07 -8.23 5.64
C ALA A 42 -10.59 -8.42 5.53
N THR A 43 -11.18 -9.32 6.33
CA THR A 43 -12.64 -9.48 6.41
C THR A 43 -13.33 -8.23 6.96
N PHE A 44 -12.77 -7.60 8.01
CA PHE A 44 -13.29 -6.31 8.49
C PHE A 44 -13.12 -5.21 7.44
N ALA A 45 -11.99 -5.17 6.74
CA ALA A 45 -11.76 -4.22 5.66
C ALA A 45 -12.82 -4.37 4.56
N ILE A 46 -13.14 -5.60 4.13
CA ILE A 46 -14.23 -5.86 3.16
C ILE A 46 -15.55 -5.25 3.64
N TYR A 47 -15.90 -5.43 4.92
CA TYR A 47 -17.13 -4.85 5.46
C TYR A 47 -17.14 -3.31 5.38
N TYR A 48 -16.02 -2.65 5.72
CA TYR A 48 -15.91 -1.19 5.61
C TYR A 48 -15.95 -0.70 4.15
N GLU A 49 -15.22 -1.34 3.25
CA GLU A 49 -15.20 -0.99 1.82
C GLU A 49 -16.59 -1.19 1.16
N LEU A 50 -17.36 -2.18 1.62
CA LEU A 50 -18.76 -2.37 1.22
C LEU A 50 -19.66 -1.20 1.67
N LEU A 51 -19.48 -0.68 2.89
CA LEU A 51 -20.22 0.49 3.37
C LEU A 51 -19.91 1.74 2.54
N GLU A 52 -18.66 1.87 2.08
CA GLU A 52 -18.20 2.96 1.21
C GLU A 52 -18.56 2.73 -0.28
N LYS A 53 -19.16 1.59 -0.62
CA LYS A 53 -19.49 1.17 -1.99
C LYS A 53 -18.27 1.08 -2.93
N ASP A 54 -17.07 0.84 -2.40
CA ASP A 54 -15.87 0.58 -3.21
C ASP A 54 -15.80 -0.92 -3.58
N PHE A 55 -16.64 -1.32 -4.53
CA PHE A 55 -16.74 -2.71 -4.97
C PHE A 55 -15.43 -3.26 -5.55
N VAL A 56 -14.55 -2.40 -6.09
CA VAL A 56 -13.27 -2.83 -6.66
C VAL A 56 -12.36 -3.34 -5.54
N ASN A 57 -12.22 -2.59 -4.44
CA ASN A 57 -11.42 -3.02 -3.30
C ASN A 57 -11.99 -4.28 -2.65
N VAL A 58 -13.32 -4.37 -2.55
CA VAL A 58 -14.01 -5.56 -2.01
C VAL A 58 -13.67 -6.81 -2.82
N ILE A 59 -13.76 -6.74 -4.15
CA ILE A 59 -13.43 -7.88 -5.03
C ILE A 59 -11.96 -8.28 -4.85
N LEU A 60 -11.05 -7.29 -4.89
CA LEU A 60 -9.61 -7.55 -4.76
C LEU A 60 -9.24 -8.18 -3.40
N LEU A 61 -9.79 -7.67 -2.31
CA LEU A 61 -9.58 -8.24 -0.97
C LEU A 61 -10.17 -9.64 -0.85
N THR A 62 -11.37 -9.87 -1.39
CA THR A 62 -12.01 -11.19 -1.37
C THR A 62 -11.18 -12.22 -2.12
N LEU A 63 -10.73 -11.89 -3.34
CA LEU A 63 -9.85 -12.76 -4.13
C LEU A 63 -8.53 -13.04 -3.39
N MET A 64 -7.95 -12.04 -2.73
CA MET A 64 -6.73 -12.20 -1.95
C MET A 64 -6.93 -13.13 -0.75
N ILE A 65 -8.03 -12.99 0.00
CA ILE A 65 -8.35 -13.89 1.12
C ILE A 65 -8.52 -15.32 0.61
N LEU A 66 -9.24 -15.53 -0.49
CA LEU A 66 -9.43 -16.85 -1.08
C LEU A 66 -8.10 -17.47 -1.51
N PHE A 67 -7.25 -16.68 -2.18
CA PHE A 67 -5.93 -17.13 -2.62
C PHE A 67 -5.00 -17.49 -1.45
N VAL A 68 -4.91 -16.64 -0.43
CA VAL A 68 -4.09 -16.91 0.77
C VAL A 68 -4.63 -18.12 1.53
N SER A 69 -5.96 -18.25 1.67
CA SER A 69 -6.58 -19.39 2.34
C SER A 69 -6.34 -20.71 1.58
N TYR A 70 -6.42 -20.67 0.25
CA TYR A 70 -6.06 -21.79 -0.62
C TYR A 70 -4.60 -22.22 -0.43
N LEU A 71 -3.67 -21.26 -0.38
CA LEU A 71 -2.26 -21.53 -0.16
C LEU A 71 -1.98 -22.09 1.24
N LEU A 72 -2.65 -21.59 2.28
CA LEU A 72 -2.56 -22.15 3.63
C LEU A 72 -2.98 -23.62 3.66
N TYR A 73 -3.99 -23.99 2.88
CA TYR A 73 -4.49 -25.36 2.78
C TYR A 73 -3.60 -26.28 1.93
N LYS A 74 -3.22 -25.84 0.72
CA LYS A 74 -2.50 -26.68 -0.26
C LYS A 74 -0.98 -26.66 -0.10
N ASN A 75 -0.39 -25.49 0.12
CA ASN A 75 1.06 -25.33 0.19
C ASN A 75 1.48 -24.25 1.21
N PRO A 76 1.30 -24.52 2.52
CA PRO A 76 1.62 -23.55 3.56
C PRO A 76 3.11 -23.17 3.56
N ARG A 77 3.99 -24.04 3.05
CA ARG A 77 5.44 -23.76 2.96
C ARG A 77 5.73 -22.56 2.08
N MET A 78 4.92 -22.33 1.03
CA MET A 78 5.08 -21.16 0.17
C MET A 78 4.91 -19.88 0.98
N LEU A 79 3.85 -19.80 1.80
CA LEU A 79 3.58 -18.68 2.70
C LEU A 79 4.59 -18.57 3.85
N GLU A 80 5.25 -19.67 4.22
CA GLU A 80 6.31 -19.64 5.22
C GLU A 80 7.68 -19.20 4.67
N ARG A 81 7.80 -18.96 3.35
CA ARG A 81 9.03 -18.42 2.77
C ARG A 81 9.39 -17.10 3.45
N ARG A 82 10.66 -17.00 3.84
CA ARG A 82 11.21 -15.81 4.51
C ARG A 82 10.91 -14.53 3.75
N PHE A 83 11.01 -14.56 2.42
CA PHE A 83 10.72 -13.42 1.57
C PHE A 83 9.26 -12.92 1.71
N ILE A 84 8.27 -13.82 1.68
CA ILE A 84 6.84 -13.46 1.83
C ILE A 84 6.57 -12.92 3.23
N VAL A 85 7.01 -13.64 4.26
CA VAL A 85 6.81 -13.23 5.66
C VAL A 85 7.44 -11.85 5.91
N ASN A 86 8.66 -11.62 5.41
CA ASN A 86 9.33 -10.33 5.54
C ASN A 86 8.62 -9.24 4.77
N THR A 87 8.17 -9.51 3.53
CA THR A 87 7.44 -8.54 2.70
C THR A 87 6.17 -8.09 3.40
N ILE A 88 5.35 -9.03 3.88
CA ILE A 88 4.12 -8.70 4.61
C ILE A 88 4.45 -7.95 5.92
N SER A 89 5.44 -8.43 6.67
CA SER A 89 5.84 -7.80 7.95
C SER A 89 6.28 -6.35 7.76
N ILE A 90 7.11 -6.09 6.75
CA ILE A 90 7.61 -4.73 6.45
C ILE A 90 6.45 -3.85 5.97
N ALA A 91 5.57 -4.36 5.11
CA ALA A 91 4.42 -3.59 4.62
C ALA A 91 3.50 -3.18 5.76
N VAL A 92 3.22 -4.13 6.67
CA VAL A 92 2.43 -3.89 7.87
C VAL A 92 3.09 -2.86 8.77
N LEU A 93 4.39 -2.97 9.02
CA LEU A 93 5.13 -2.07 9.91
C LEU A 93 5.35 -0.67 9.31
N ILE A 94 5.28 -0.51 7.99
CA ILE A 94 5.27 0.82 7.35
C ILE A 94 3.87 1.44 7.48
N TYR A 95 2.82 0.69 7.10
CA TYR A 95 1.49 1.24 6.93
C TYR A 95 0.70 1.42 8.23
N PHE A 96 0.59 0.37 9.05
CA PHE A 96 -0.32 0.39 10.20
C PHE A 96 0.15 1.30 11.34
N PRO A 97 1.44 1.37 11.72
CA PRO A 97 1.87 2.33 12.72
C PRO A 97 1.56 3.75 12.29
N ALA A 98 1.80 4.10 11.02
CA ALA A 98 1.45 5.41 10.49
C ALA A 98 -0.06 5.67 10.64
N LYS A 99 -0.92 4.69 10.28
CA LYS A 99 -2.38 4.79 10.43
C LYS A 99 -2.84 4.95 11.90
N LEU A 100 -2.11 4.41 12.87
CA LEU A 100 -2.45 4.57 14.29
C LEU A 100 -2.18 5.98 14.83
N PHE A 101 -1.29 6.73 14.19
CA PHE A 101 -0.97 8.11 14.59
C PHE A 101 -1.72 9.10 13.69
N ASP A 102 -2.99 9.35 14.01
CA ASP A 102 -3.85 10.30 13.28
C ASP A 102 -3.17 11.66 13.09
N SER A 103 -2.40 12.15 14.08
CA SER A 103 -1.63 13.39 13.99
C SER A 103 -0.49 13.34 12.96
N PHE A 104 0.16 12.17 12.79
CA PHE A 104 1.21 11.98 11.79
C PHE A 104 0.63 11.98 10.38
N ILE A 105 -0.45 11.23 10.16
CA ILE A 105 -1.19 11.18 8.89
C ILE A 105 -1.75 12.57 8.55
N GLY A 106 -2.32 13.28 9.52
CA GLY A 106 -2.80 14.66 9.36
C GLY A 106 -1.68 15.61 8.97
N THR A 107 -0.52 15.54 9.65
CA THR A 107 0.66 16.37 9.33
C THR A 107 1.18 16.08 7.93
N LEU A 108 1.30 14.80 7.56
CA LEU A 108 1.78 14.38 6.25
C LEU A 108 0.81 14.82 5.14
N THR A 109 -0.50 14.71 5.39
CA THR A 109 -1.53 15.15 4.46
C THR A 109 -1.51 16.67 4.29
N ASN A 110 -1.44 17.42 5.38
CA ASN A 110 -1.34 18.88 5.36
C ASN A 110 -0.08 19.36 4.62
N ALA A 111 1.08 18.77 4.92
CA ALA A 111 2.31 19.10 4.22
C ALA A 111 2.19 18.85 2.72
N THR A 112 1.61 17.70 2.35
CA THR A 112 1.41 17.35 0.95
C THR A 112 0.43 18.29 0.25
N ALA A 113 -0.71 18.60 0.89
CA ALA A 113 -1.68 19.53 0.37
C ALA A 113 -1.09 20.94 0.21
N TYR A 114 -0.25 21.37 1.16
CA TYR A 114 0.47 22.63 1.07
C TYR A 114 1.46 22.68 -0.10
N PHE A 115 2.26 21.62 -0.31
CA PHE A 115 3.16 21.56 -1.45
C PHE A 115 2.41 21.49 -2.79
N ALA A 116 1.30 20.74 -2.84
CA ALA A 116 0.44 20.70 -4.01
C ALA A 116 -0.20 22.07 -4.29
N TYR A 117 -0.59 22.81 -3.25
CA TYR A 117 -1.01 24.21 -3.36
C TYR A 117 0.09 25.10 -3.95
N LEU A 118 1.32 25.03 -3.43
CA LEU A 118 2.43 25.83 -3.96
C LEU A 118 2.70 25.55 -5.44
N LEU A 119 2.62 24.28 -5.86
CA LEU A 119 2.78 23.88 -7.26
C LEU A 119 1.61 24.33 -8.14
N SER A 120 0.38 24.28 -7.63
CA SER A 120 -0.83 24.64 -8.38
C SER A 120 -1.09 26.14 -8.46
N LYS A 121 -0.67 26.94 -7.46
CA LYS A 121 -0.89 28.40 -7.41
C LYS A 121 -0.38 29.14 -8.65
N ASN A 122 0.69 28.64 -9.28
CA ASN A 122 1.25 29.22 -10.50
C ASN A 122 0.54 28.75 -11.79
N LEU A 123 -0.32 27.73 -11.69
CA LEU A 123 -1.01 27.07 -12.80
C LEU A 123 -2.50 27.41 -12.85
N VAL A 124 -3.11 27.73 -11.71
CA VAL A 124 -4.55 27.99 -11.57
C VAL A 124 -4.75 29.28 -10.77
N ALA A 125 -5.58 30.19 -11.29
CA ALA A 125 -5.92 31.43 -10.60
C ALA A 125 -6.93 31.18 -9.46
N ASN A 126 -6.86 31.98 -8.39
CA ASN A 126 -7.86 32.01 -7.30
C ASN A 126 -8.05 30.71 -6.49
N ILE A 127 -6.98 29.93 -6.31
CA ILE A 127 -6.99 28.79 -5.39
C ILE A 127 -6.67 29.24 -3.96
N ASN A 128 -7.49 28.81 -3.00
CA ASN A 128 -7.28 29.04 -1.58
C ASN A 128 -6.96 27.72 -0.87
N PHE A 129 -6.01 27.77 0.06
CA PHE A 129 -5.58 26.63 0.85
C PHE A 129 -6.15 26.70 2.26
N GLU A 130 -6.87 25.66 2.66
CA GLU A 130 -7.37 25.48 4.02
C GLU A 130 -7.04 24.06 4.51
N TYR A 131 -5.88 23.91 5.14
CA TYR A 131 -5.36 22.66 5.72
C TYR A 131 -5.26 21.48 4.74
N THR A 132 -6.25 20.59 4.70
CA THR A 132 -6.28 19.41 3.82
C THR A 132 -7.10 19.65 2.56
N VAL A 133 -7.68 20.85 2.44
CA VAL A 133 -8.61 21.22 1.39
C VAL A 133 -8.01 22.33 0.56
N ILE A 134 -8.04 22.15 -0.75
CA ILE A 134 -7.82 23.22 -1.71
C ILE A 134 -9.19 23.60 -2.27
N ASN A 135 -9.60 24.84 -2.07
CA ASN A 135 -10.87 25.36 -2.58
C ASN A 135 -10.61 26.17 -3.85
N SER A 136 -11.36 25.86 -4.90
CA SER A 136 -11.49 26.68 -6.11
C SER A 136 -12.86 27.34 -6.17
N TRP A 137 -13.17 28.00 -7.30
CA TRP A 137 -14.48 28.62 -7.51
C TRP A 137 -15.64 27.62 -7.55
N GLU A 138 -15.40 26.42 -8.09
CA GLU A 138 -16.47 25.43 -8.32
C GLU A 138 -16.36 24.17 -7.45
N TYR A 139 -15.17 23.83 -6.94
CA TYR A 139 -14.94 22.57 -6.24
C TYR A 139 -14.02 22.69 -5.00
N SER A 140 -14.23 21.77 -4.05
CA SER A 140 -13.35 21.58 -2.89
C SER A 140 -12.58 20.26 -3.02
N TYR A 141 -11.27 20.34 -3.18
CA TYR A 141 -10.38 19.19 -3.31
C TYR A 141 -9.87 18.75 -1.95
N LYS A 142 -10.39 17.64 -1.41
CA LYS A 142 -9.88 17.03 -0.17
C LYS A 142 -8.71 16.11 -0.48
N PHE A 143 -7.55 16.39 0.09
CA PHE A 143 -6.38 15.52 -0.03
C PHE A 143 -6.49 14.34 0.94
N THR A 144 -6.39 13.12 0.39
CA THR A 144 -6.30 11.87 1.15
C THR A 144 -4.94 11.19 0.93
N PHE A 145 -3.90 12.02 0.84
CA PHE A 145 -2.55 11.60 0.47
C PHE A 145 -2.00 10.50 1.39
N ALA A 146 -2.21 10.64 2.69
CA ALA A 146 -1.54 9.79 3.66
C ALA A 146 -2.02 8.33 3.65
N CYS A 147 -3.24 8.04 3.17
CA CYS A 147 -3.69 6.65 3.02
C CYS A 147 -3.16 6.04 1.72
N THR A 148 -3.36 6.69 0.58
CA THR A 148 -3.05 6.11 -0.76
C THR A 148 -1.55 6.12 -1.10
N GLY A 149 -0.85 7.21 -0.76
CA GLY A 149 0.59 7.33 -0.99
C GLY A 149 1.39 6.37 -0.10
N LEU A 150 1.03 6.29 1.18
CA LEU A 150 1.73 5.45 2.15
C LEU A 150 1.48 3.95 1.91
N GLN A 151 0.26 3.57 1.47
CA GLN A 151 -0.02 2.22 0.97
C GLN A 151 0.87 1.85 -0.22
N SER A 152 0.98 2.74 -1.21
CA SER A 152 1.80 2.51 -2.42
C SER A 152 3.29 2.37 -2.09
N ILE A 153 3.79 3.23 -1.19
CA ILE A 153 5.14 3.16 -0.64
C ILE A 153 5.36 1.81 0.06
N ALA A 154 4.47 1.42 0.97
CA ALA A 154 4.55 0.15 1.67
C ALA A 154 4.55 -1.04 0.68
N LEU A 155 3.68 -1.01 -0.33
CA LEU A 155 3.54 -2.11 -1.31
C LEU A 155 4.80 -2.31 -2.15
N VAL A 156 5.43 -1.23 -2.63
CA VAL A 156 6.61 -1.31 -3.51
C VAL A 156 7.89 -1.56 -2.71
N ILE A 157 8.05 -0.94 -1.54
CA ILE A 157 9.32 -0.97 -0.80
C ILE A 157 9.49 -2.27 -0.01
N SER A 158 8.40 -2.81 0.52
CA SER A 158 8.46 -4.00 1.34
C SER A 158 9.14 -5.19 0.66
N PRO A 159 8.83 -5.53 -0.61
CA PRO A 159 9.55 -6.60 -1.30
C PRO A 159 11.02 -6.25 -1.55
N ILE A 160 11.37 -4.98 -1.81
CA ILE A 160 12.77 -4.53 -1.97
C ILE A 160 13.58 -4.80 -0.69
N LEU A 161 13.05 -4.35 0.45
CA LEU A 161 13.70 -4.52 1.75
C LEU A 161 13.68 -5.97 2.23
N ALA A 162 12.66 -6.74 1.86
CA ALA A 162 12.55 -8.16 2.19
C ALA A 162 13.59 -9.02 1.45
N ALA A 163 13.97 -8.63 0.22
CA ALA A 163 15.02 -9.29 -0.55
C ALA A 163 16.39 -9.11 0.14
N ASP A 164 16.82 -7.87 0.36
CA ASP A 164 17.99 -7.57 1.18
C ASP A 164 17.96 -6.12 1.70
N PHE A 165 17.60 -5.98 2.99
CA PHE A 165 17.50 -4.68 3.65
C PHE A 165 18.83 -3.89 3.60
N ARG A 166 19.97 -4.54 3.88
CA ARG A 166 21.26 -3.83 4.01
C ARG A 166 21.73 -3.30 2.67
N LYS A 167 21.51 -4.08 1.61
CA LYS A 167 21.91 -3.72 0.25
C LYS A 167 20.98 -2.67 -0.36
N TYR A 168 19.68 -2.74 -0.08
CA TYR A 168 18.67 -2.00 -0.83
C TYR A 168 17.95 -0.87 -0.08
N TRP A 169 18.29 -0.57 1.18
CA TRP A 169 17.64 0.52 1.92
C TRP A 169 17.73 1.89 1.23
N LYS A 170 18.86 2.23 0.60
CA LYS A 170 19.01 3.50 -0.14
C LYS A 170 18.10 3.56 -1.37
N LYS A 171 17.98 2.43 -2.10
CA LYS A 171 17.08 2.32 -3.25
C LYS A 171 15.63 2.42 -2.81
N ALA A 172 15.26 1.71 -1.75
CA ALA A 172 13.95 1.79 -1.12
C ALA A 172 13.59 3.24 -0.74
N LEU A 173 14.52 3.98 -0.12
CA LEU A 173 14.31 5.38 0.21
C LEU A 173 14.10 6.24 -1.04
N GLY A 174 14.93 6.08 -2.07
CA GLY A 174 14.78 6.80 -3.34
C GLY A 174 13.43 6.52 -4.02
N VAL A 175 12.99 5.26 -4.04
CA VAL A 175 11.68 4.86 -4.56
C VAL A 175 10.54 5.43 -3.69
N SER A 176 10.71 5.50 -2.37
CA SER A 176 9.73 6.14 -1.46
C SER A 176 9.48 7.58 -1.87
N VAL A 177 10.56 8.34 -2.04
CA VAL A 177 10.52 9.76 -2.39
C VAL A 177 9.90 9.94 -3.77
N LEU A 178 10.26 9.09 -4.73
CA LEU A 178 9.67 9.11 -6.06
C LEU A 178 8.15 8.90 -6.03
N ILE A 179 7.67 7.87 -5.31
CA ILE A 179 6.22 7.61 -5.15
C ILE A 179 5.52 8.78 -4.45
N TYR A 180 6.15 9.35 -3.42
CA TYR A 180 5.65 10.52 -2.70
C TYR A 180 5.45 11.72 -3.65
N LEU A 181 6.45 12.03 -4.47
CA LEU A 181 6.41 13.10 -5.47
C LEU A 181 5.37 12.84 -6.56
N LEU A 182 5.30 11.61 -7.09
CA LEU A 182 4.33 11.26 -8.13
C LEU A 182 2.89 11.37 -7.63
N ASN A 183 2.64 11.05 -6.35
CA ASN A 183 1.32 11.21 -5.77
C ASN A 183 0.96 12.70 -5.55
N MET A 184 1.95 13.58 -5.27
CA MET A 184 1.74 15.03 -5.32
C MET A 184 1.39 15.52 -6.73
N VAL A 185 2.15 15.08 -7.74
CA VAL A 185 1.90 15.43 -9.15
C VAL A 185 0.50 14.98 -9.59
N ARG A 186 0.06 13.79 -9.17
CA ARG A 186 -1.30 13.31 -9.41
C ARG A 186 -2.34 14.30 -8.88
N SER A 187 -2.20 14.74 -7.63
CA SER A 187 -3.15 15.67 -7.01
C SER A 187 -3.16 17.04 -7.70
N VAL A 188 -1.99 17.58 -8.06
CA VAL A 188 -1.89 18.82 -8.84
C VAL A 188 -2.52 18.65 -10.22
N GLY A 189 -2.30 17.50 -10.86
CA GLY A 189 -2.90 17.16 -12.15
C GLY A 189 -4.42 17.07 -12.11
N VAL A 190 -5.01 16.61 -11.01
CA VAL A 190 -6.47 16.65 -10.81
C VAL A 190 -6.97 18.08 -10.80
N ILE A 191 -6.35 18.93 -9.97
CA ILE A 191 -6.75 20.34 -9.85
C ILE A 191 -6.62 21.05 -11.20
N TYR A 192 -5.50 20.86 -11.90
CA TYR A 192 -5.29 21.46 -13.22
C TYR A 192 -6.33 20.97 -14.25
N GLY A 193 -6.60 19.66 -14.30
CA GLY A 193 -7.53 19.11 -15.28
C GLY A 193 -8.98 19.53 -15.04
N VAL A 194 -9.41 19.72 -13.79
CA VAL A 194 -10.75 20.24 -13.51
C VAL A 194 -10.81 21.74 -13.72
N GLU A 195 -9.89 22.52 -13.16
CA GLU A 195 -10.01 23.99 -13.14
C GLU A 195 -9.57 24.67 -14.45
N VAL A 196 -8.67 24.05 -15.22
CA VAL A 196 -8.12 24.67 -16.45
C VAL A 196 -8.64 23.99 -17.70
N LEU A 197 -8.79 22.66 -17.66
CA LEU A 197 -9.25 21.88 -18.81
C LEU A 197 -10.75 21.59 -18.77
N ASP A 198 -11.45 22.02 -17.71
CA ASP A 198 -12.90 21.84 -17.52
C ASP A 198 -13.35 20.37 -17.66
N ILE A 199 -12.50 19.45 -17.17
CA ILE A 199 -12.79 18.01 -17.17
C ILE A 199 -13.58 17.69 -15.91
N ASP A 200 -14.64 16.89 -16.04
CA ASP A 200 -15.41 16.39 -14.90
C ASP A 200 -14.51 15.77 -13.81
N TYR A 201 -14.69 16.26 -12.57
CA TYR A 201 -13.89 15.82 -11.42
C TYR A 201 -13.99 14.32 -11.19
N TYR A 202 -15.19 13.73 -11.32
CA TYR A 202 -15.38 12.31 -11.07
C TYR A 202 -14.62 11.46 -12.10
N LEU A 203 -14.73 11.80 -13.39
CA LEU A 203 -14.01 11.15 -14.47
C LEU A 203 -12.49 11.25 -14.28
N LEU A 204 -11.99 12.45 -14.00
CA LEU A 204 -10.55 12.68 -13.87
C LEU A 204 -9.98 12.00 -12.62
N HIS A 205 -10.60 12.20 -11.46
CA HIS A 205 -10.10 11.69 -10.19
C HIS A 205 -10.28 10.16 -10.06
N THR A 206 -11.44 9.64 -10.47
CA THR A 206 -11.81 8.23 -10.23
C THR A 206 -11.31 7.30 -11.32
N LEU A 207 -11.35 7.73 -12.59
CA LEU A 207 -11.02 6.84 -13.70
C LEU A 207 -9.60 7.10 -14.22
N VAL A 208 -9.33 8.32 -14.70
CA VAL A 208 -8.06 8.65 -15.35
C VAL A 208 -6.89 8.55 -14.37
N MET A 209 -7.01 9.20 -13.21
CA MET A 209 -5.90 9.28 -12.26
C MET A 209 -5.66 7.98 -11.49
N LYS A 210 -6.71 7.18 -11.22
CA LYS A 210 -6.52 5.83 -10.67
C LYS A 210 -5.81 4.93 -11.70
N PHE A 211 -6.26 4.94 -12.96
CA PHE A 211 -5.63 4.15 -14.01
C PHE A 211 -4.16 4.54 -14.24
N PHE A 212 -3.89 5.84 -14.34
CA PHE A 212 -2.53 6.35 -14.46
C PHE A 212 -1.65 5.94 -13.28
N SER A 213 -2.16 6.02 -12.04
CA SER A 213 -1.43 5.60 -10.84
C SER A 213 -1.06 4.12 -10.89
N ILE A 214 -1.97 3.25 -11.37
CA ILE A 214 -1.70 1.81 -11.54
C ILE A 214 -0.57 1.59 -12.55
N VAL A 215 -0.66 2.24 -13.73
CA VAL A 215 0.38 2.13 -14.78
C VAL A 215 1.73 2.59 -14.25
N VAL A 216 1.77 3.73 -13.55
CA VAL A 216 2.99 4.27 -12.95
C VAL A 216 3.59 3.31 -11.91
N ILE A 217 2.76 2.74 -11.02
CA ILE A 217 3.22 1.75 -10.04
C ILE A 217 3.81 0.51 -10.74
N ILE A 218 3.19 0.02 -11.82
CA ILE A 218 3.72 -1.09 -12.61
C ILE A 218 5.09 -0.75 -13.20
N ILE A 219 5.25 0.45 -13.77
CA ILE A 219 6.53 0.90 -14.32
C ILE A 219 7.61 0.99 -13.24
N ILE A 220 7.29 1.58 -12.08
CA ILE A 220 8.22 1.67 -10.95
C ILE A 220 8.60 0.26 -10.48
N PHE A 221 7.62 -0.64 -10.36
CA PHE A 221 7.87 -2.01 -9.93
C PHE A 221 8.75 -2.77 -10.93
N TYR A 222 8.51 -2.60 -12.23
CA TYR A 222 9.36 -3.16 -13.28
C TYR A 222 10.79 -2.63 -13.21
N TYR A 223 10.96 -1.32 -13.04
CA TYR A 223 12.27 -0.69 -12.85
C TYR A 223 12.99 -1.28 -11.62
N VAL A 224 12.27 -1.40 -10.50
CA VAL A 224 12.78 -2.01 -9.27
C VAL A 224 13.24 -3.45 -9.49
N LEU A 225 12.45 -4.27 -10.19
CA LEU A 225 12.81 -5.65 -10.54
C LEU A 225 14.06 -5.71 -11.42
N SER A 226 14.14 -4.84 -12.44
CA SER A 226 15.30 -4.80 -13.35
C SER A 226 16.61 -4.43 -12.65
N THR A 227 16.52 -3.65 -11.57
CA THR A 227 17.68 -3.15 -10.83
C THR A 227 18.02 -3.95 -9.57
N THR A 228 17.17 -4.91 -9.18
CA THR A 228 17.28 -5.68 -7.94
C THR A 228 17.21 -7.17 -8.25
N LYS A 229 18.38 -7.75 -8.58
CA LYS A 229 18.48 -9.15 -9.06
C LYS A 229 17.87 -10.16 -8.08
N GLU A 230 18.17 -10.01 -6.79
CA GLU A 230 17.69 -10.91 -5.74
C GLU A 230 16.16 -10.88 -5.63
N LEU A 231 15.55 -9.70 -5.79
CA LEU A 231 14.09 -9.57 -5.80
C LEU A 231 13.49 -10.28 -7.03
N ALA A 232 14.10 -10.11 -8.20
CA ALA A 232 13.64 -10.78 -9.42
C ALA A 232 13.76 -12.31 -9.30
N GLU A 233 14.82 -12.82 -8.68
CA GLU A 233 15.03 -14.24 -8.41
C GLU A 233 14.01 -14.80 -7.42
N GLU A 234 13.75 -14.11 -6.30
CA GLU A 234 12.72 -14.49 -5.32
C GLU A 234 11.33 -14.54 -5.97
N LEU A 235 10.96 -13.51 -6.75
CA LEU A 235 9.66 -13.45 -7.41
C LEU A 235 9.50 -14.56 -8.46
N LYS A 236 10.54 -14.83 -9.26
CA LYS A 236 10.53 -15.94 -10.24
C LYS A 236 10.39 -17.28 -9.54
N GLY A 237 11.09 -17.49 -8.42
CA GLY A 237 10.99 -18.69 -7.61
C GLY A 237 9.57 -18.91 -7.08
N MET A 238 8.92 -17.84 -6.60
CA MET A 238 7.54 -17.88 -6.12
C MET A 238 6.53 -18.21 -7.23
N ILE A 239 6.65 -17.56 -8.39
CA ILE A 239 5.73 -17.80 -9.51
C ILE A 239 5.80 -19.26 -9.95
N ASN A 240 7.01 -19.81 -10.10
CA ASN A 240 7.19 -21.21 -10.49
C ASN A 240 6.59 -22.20 -9.48
N GLU A 241 6.70 -21.91 -8.18
CA GLU A 241 6.13 -22.75 -7.13
C GLU A 241 4.59 -22.61 -7.04
N ALA A 242 4.06 -21.40 -7.24
CA ALA A 242 2.63 -21.16 -7.30
C ALA A 242 1.98 -21.90 -8.48
N ILE A 243 2.59 -21.84 -9.68
CA ILE A 243 2.12 -22.56 -10.86
C ILE A 243 2.07 -24.07 -10.60
N LYS A 244 3.13 -24.66 -10.02
CA LYS A 244 3.17 -26.08 -9.63
C LYS A 244 2.16 -26.48 -8.56
N THR A 245 1.63 -25.51 -7.81
CA THR A 245 0.61 -25.77 -6.79
C THR A 245 -0.79 -25.75 -7.40
N LEU A 246 -0.98 -24.98 -8.49
CA LEU A 246 -2.26 -24.80 -9.18
C LEU A 246 -2.53 -25.88 -10.24
N PHE A 247 -1.49 -26.47 -10.83
CA PHE A 247 -1.55 -27.51 -11.88
C PHE A 247 -0.76 -28.75 -11.44
#